data_AF-A0A161V326-F1
#
_entry.id   AF-A0A161V326-F1
#
_cell.length_a   1.000
_cell.length_b   1.000
_cell.length_c   1.000
_cell.angle_alpha   90.00
_cell.angle_beta   90.00
_cell.angle_gamma   90.00
#
_symmetry.space_group_name_H-M   'P 1'
#
loop_
_entity.id
_entity.type
_entity.pdbx_description
1 polymer ?
#
loop_
_entity_poly.entity_id
_entity_poly.type
_entity_poly.pdbx_seq_one_letter_code
_entity_poly.pdbx_strand_id
1 'polypeptide(L)'
;MVDMAIVAIIAALATLAVSAHVENWYFAGYMFPIFWLYGVASMLWSYIISLYARSELAAFGFTFSSIIVTFIISAAGFSLGATKPSPESPTLVLDAVSYSLGLLFQIMNLFRALNIGLNVWLVGCREFKLVADPGSINAYGGPIMLLVIQVLYLFPLLLWLDGQHSFAWPWRKARQTTPEESIPSAGQDIEMETLRVESPSNDMLYMKHVTKSFGGKLAVDNVSLGMGESSVLALLGPNGAGKTTLTNMMRGDMVPDIGSIFVQGIEVQICPQFDALDKITARQQLQFYARIKGIENIKRDVELVMKKVGLTSHASRLTHKLSGGNKRNLSLAIALLGNPKILILDEPSSAMDAIAKREMWKLLSSITPGRSVLLTTHSMEEANELATRVAIMSKRILAIGTSQDLRKRYSNVYDVHLVLGTAPGSTPAEIQNVETWVRQVFPEASFDAVNLGGQVRFVVPVRTGVSQDGRSTVRRLMETLEQHKTSLGLAHYTVGMGTLEMVFLNIMRESDVPEVEEKVKMPLWRW
;
A
#
# COMPACT_ATOMS: atom_id res chain seq x y z
N MET A 1 -19.95 -3.66 -18.80
CA MET A 1 -21.05 -3.24 -19.72
C MET A 1 -20.53 -3.05 -21.15
N VAL A 2 -19.38 -2.39 -21.33
CA VAL A 2 -18.73 -2.22 -22.64
C VAL A 2 -18.35 -3.57 -23.28
N ASP A 3 -17.78 -4.50 -22.52
CA ASP A 3 -17.32 -5.79 -23.06
C ASP A 3 -18.46 -6.69 -23.57
N MET A 4 -19.61 -6.66 -22.87
CA MET A 4 -20.82 -7.38 -23.29
C MET A 4 -21.39 -6.84 -24.62
N ALA A 5 -21.30 -5.52 -24.85
CA ALA A 5 -21.71 -4.91 -26.10
C ALA A 5 -20.78 -5.31 -27.26
N ILE A 6 -19.48 -5.38 -27.01
CA ILE A 6 -18.49 -5.85 -27.99
C ILE A 6 -18.77 -7.31 -28.37
N VAL A 7 -19.01 -8.19 -27.38
CA VAL A 7 -19.36 -9.59 -27.63
C VAL A 7 -20.65 -9.71 -28.46
N ALA A 8 -21.67 -8.91 -28.17
CA ALA A 8 -22.92 -8.91 -28.94
C ALA A 8 -22.71 -8.48 -30.40
N ILE A 9 -21.87 -7.47 -30.65
CA ILE A 9 -21.53 -7.01 -32.01
C ILE A 9 -20.78 -8.12 -32.77
N ILE A 10 -19.79 -8.75 -32.14
CA ILE A 10 -19.03 -9.85 -32.75
C ILE A 10 -19.96 -11.04 -33.07
N ALA A 11 -20.86 -11.40 -32.14
CA ALA A 11 -21.84 -12.47 -32.36
C ALA A 11 -22.80 -12.15 -33.52
N ALA A 12 -23.25 -10.91 -33.65
CA ALA A 12 -24.07 -10.46 -34.77
C ALA A 12 -23.31 -10.56 -36.11
N LEU A 13 -22.07 -10.06 -36.17
CA LEU A 13 -21.24 -10.14 -37.37
C LEU A 13 -20.92 -11.59 -37.76
N ALA A 14 -20.62 -12.45 -36.79
CA ALA A 14 -20.38 -13.87 -37.04
C ALA A 14 -21.63 -14.58 -37.58
N THR A 15 -22.81 -14.27 -37.03
CA THR A 15 -24.08 -14.83 -37.51
C THR A 15 -24.41 -14.37 -38.92
N LEU A 16 -24.19 -13.09 -39.23
CA LEU A 16 -24.34 -12.54 -40.58
C LEU A 16 -23.38 -13.21 -41.56
N ALA A 17 -22.13 -13.44 -41.16
CA ALA A 17 -21.16 -14.14 -42.00
C ALA A 17 -21.60 -15.57 -42.32
N VAL A 18 -22.06 -16.32 -41.32
CA VAL A 18 -22.60 -17.68 -41.50
C VAL A 18 -23.82 -17.68 -42.42
N SER A 19 -24.77 -16.77 -42.19
CA SER A 19 -25.99 -16.67 -42.99
C SER A 19 -25.74 -16.22 -44.43
N ALA A 20 -24.68 -15.45 -44.69
CA ALA A 20 -24.37 -14.92 -46.02
C ALA A 20 -23.55 -15.89 -46.88
N HIS A 21 -22.74 -16.77 -46.26
CA HIS A 21 -21.79 -17.62 -46.98
C HIS A 21 -22.19 -19.10 -47.04
N VAL A 22 -23.19 -19.52 -46.26
CA VAL A 22 -23.63 -20.93 -46.23
C VAL A 22 -25.11 -21.03 -46.59
N GLU A 23 -25.38 -21.36 -47.85
CA GLU A 23 -26.74 -21.39 -48.43
C GLU A 23 -27.67 -22.43 -47.76
N ASN A 24 -27.11 -23.52 -47.23
CA ASN A 24 -27.87 -24.64 -46.66
C ASN A 24 -27.77 -24.74 -45.13
N TRP A 25 -27.54 -23.63 -44.43
CA TRP A 25 -27.47 -23.65 -42.97
C TRP A 25 -28.84 -23.89 -42.34
N TYR A 26 -28.96 -24.93 -41.51
CA TYR A 26 -30.20 -25.24 -40.78
C TYR A 26 -30.52 -24.11 -39.77
N PHE A 27 -31.49 -23.25 -40.09
CA PHE A 27 -31.96 -22.12 -39.27
C PHE A 27 -30.87 -21.22 -38.65
N ALA A 28 -30.15 -20.47 -39.50
CA ALA A 28 -28.98 -19.68 -39.11
C ALA A 28 -29.24 -18.62 -38.00
N GLY A 29 -30.48 -18.15 -37.83
CA GLY A 29 -30.83 -17.16 -36.80
C GLY A 29 -30.55 -17.62 -35.36
N TYR A 30 -30.57 -18.93 -35.10
CA TYR A 30 -30.24 -19.50 -33.78
C TYR A 30 -28.74 -19.46 -33.45
N MET A 31 -27.87 -19.13 -34.40
CA MET A 31 -26.44 -18.97 -34.14
C MET A 31 -26.12 -17.70 -33.35
N PHE A 32 -26.94 -16.65 -33.46
CA PHE A 32 -26.74 -15.41 -32.70
C PHE A 32 -26.73 -15.62 -31.18
N PRO A 33 -27.78 -16.20 -30.56
CA PRO A 33 -27.78 -16.44 -29.12
C PRO A 33 -26.65 -17.39 -28.69
N ILE A 34 -26.27 -18.36 -29.54
CA ILE A 34 -25.19 -19.30 -29.25
C ILE A 34 -23.83 -18.59 -29.22
N PHE A 35 -23.50 -17.79 -30.25
CA PHE A 35 -22.26 -17.01 -30.28
C PHE A 35 -22.19 -16.00 -29.14
N TRP A 36 -23.30 -15.34 -28.83
CA TRP A 36 -23.36 -14.38 -27.74
C TRP A 36 -23.13 -15.05 -26.38
N LEU A 37 -23.90 -16.09 -26.05
CA LEU A 37 -23.76 -16.82 -24.79
C LEU A 37 -22.40 -17.51 -24.66
N TYR A 38 -21.85 -18.06 -25.75
CA TYR A 38 -20.49 -18.60 -25.78
C TYR A 38 -19.45 -17.52 -25.47
N GLY A 39 -19.60 -16.32 -26.03
CA GLY A 39 -18.71 -15.20 -25.75
C GLY A 39 -18.77 -14.78 -24.27
N VAL A 40 -19.97 -14.72 -23.69
CA VAL A 40 -20.15 -14.44 -22.25
C VAL A 40 -19.51 -15.52 -21.38
N ALA A 41 -19.79 -16.81 -21.65
CA ALA A 41 -19.21 -17.92 -20.90
C ALA A 41 -17.67 -17.94 -21.02
N SER A 42 -17.12 -17.70 -22.21
CA SER A 42 -15.67 -17.63 -22.44
C SER A 42 -15.02 -16.46 -21.73
N MET A 43 -15.72 -15.32 -21.66
CA MET A 43 -15.27 -14.15 -20.91
C MET A 43 -15.19 -14.45 -19.41
N LEU A 44 -16.23 -15.05 -18.83
CA LEU A 44 -16.23 -15.47 -17.42
C LEU A 44 -15.11 -16.46 -17.12
N TRP A 45 -14.90 -17.44 -18.00
CA TRP A 45 -13.78 -18.38 -17.91
C TRP A 45 -12.41 -17.67 -17.94
N SER A 46 -12.26 -16.69 -18.83
CA SER A 46 -11.05 -15.88 -18.93
C SER A 46 -10.75 -15.09 -17.67
N TYR A 47 -11.78 -14.50 -17.04
CA TYR A 47 -11.63 -13.79 -15.77
C TYR A 47 -11.20 -14.73 -14.64
N ILE A 48 -11.76 -15.94 -14.55
CA ILE A 48 -11.34 -16.93 -13.55
C ILE A 48 -9.86 -17.28 -13.70
N ILE A 49 -9.38 -17.51 -14.93
CA ILE A 49 -7.97 -17.79 -15.19
C ILE A 49 -7.08 -16.59 -14.82
N SER A 50 -7.56 -15.36 -15.07
CA SER A 50 -6.79 -14.16 -14.77
C SER A 50 -6.50 -13.96 -13.28
N LEU A 51 -7.35 -14.49 -12.38
CA LEU A 51 -7.12 -14.44 -10.93
C LEU A 51 -5.84 -15.17 -10.49
N TYR A 52 -5.42 -16.19 -11.24
CA TYR A 52 -4.23 -16.98 -10.93
C TYR A 52 -3.00 -16.57 -11.76
N ALA A 53 -3.18 -15.68 -12.74
CA ALA A 53 -2.11 -15.24 -13.60
C ALA A 53 -1.29 -14.11 -12.95
N ARG A 54 0.03 -14.23 -13.00
CA ARG A 54 0.95 -13.21 -12.44
C ARG A 54 1.14 -11.99 -13.34
N SER A 55 0.69 -12.04 -14.59
CA SER A 55 0.79 -10.94 -15.55
C SER A 55 -0.33 -11.00 -16.60
N GLU A 56 -0.61 -9.86 -17.23
CA GLU A 56 -1.63 -9.74 -18.28
C GLU A 56 -1.35 -10.65 -19.49
N LEU A 57 -0.08 -10.73 -19.91
CA LEU A 57 0.34 -11.60 -21.01
C LEU A 57 0.21 -13.09 -20.63
N ALA A 58 0.49 -13.45 -19.37
CA ALA A 58 0.32 -14.81 -18.89
C ALA A 58 -1.17 -15.19 -18.84
N ALA A 59 -2.05 -14.29 -18.40
CA ALA A 59 -3.49 -14.53 -18.39
C ALA A 59 -4.00 -14.85 -19.80
N PHE A 60 -3.62 -14.03 -20.80
CA PHE A 60 -3.96 -14.28 -22.19
C PHE A 60 -3.42 -15.62 -22.72
N GLY A 61 -2.16 -15.94 -22.42
CA GLY A 61 -1.54 -17.21 -22.84
C GLY A 61 -2.24 -18.43 -22.25
N PHE A 62 -2.61 -18.39 -20.97
CA PHE A 62 -3.31 -19.50 -20.31
C PHE A 62 -4.74 -19.67 -20.79
N THR A 63 -5.48 -18.58 -21.02
CA THR A 63 -6.86 -18.67 -21.53
C THR A 63 -6.86 -19.26 -22.93
N PHE A 64 -6.00 -18.77 -23.82
CA PHE A 64 -5.84 -19.29 -25.18
C PHE A 64 -5.46 -20.79 -25.18
N SER A 65 -4.50 -21.17 -24.34
CA SER A 65 -4.08 -22.57 -24.20
C SER A 65 -5.22 -23.45 -23.67
N SER A 66 -6.00 -22.98 -22.70
CA SER A 66 -7.14 -23.75 -22.16
C SER A 66 -8.24 -23.96 -23.20
N ILE A 67 -8.51 -22.97 -24.06
CA ILE A 67 -9.51 -23.07 -25.13
C ILE A 67 -9.04 -24.08 -26.19
N ILE A 68 -7.76 -24.07 -26.57
CA ILE A 68 -7.21 -25.06 -27.52
C ILE A 68 -7.31 -26.47 -26.95
N VAL A 69 -6.89 -26.68 -25.70
CA VAL A 69 -6.92 -28.00 -25.07
C VAL A 69 -8.35 -28.52 -24.96
N THR A 70 -9.29 -27.70 -24.50
CA THR A 70 -10.70 -28.08 -24.40
C THR A 70 -11.35 -28.31 -25.76
N PHE A 71 -10.94 -27.58 -26.81
CA PHE A 71 -11.36 -27.83 -28.19
C PHE A 71 -10.90 -29.21 -28.67
N ILE A 72 -9.62 -29.56 -28.48
CA ILE A 72 -9.07 -30.86 -28.89
C ILE A 72 -9.81 -32.00 -28.18
N ILE A 73 -10.01 -31.89 -26.86
CA ILE A 73 -10.75 -32.90 -26.08
C ILE A 73 -12.19 -33.02 -26.58
N SER A 74 -12.85 -31.89 -26.86
CA SER A 74 -14.23 -31.87 -27.36
C SER A 74 -14.34 -32.51 -28.75
N ALA A 75 -13.46 -32.14 -29.69
CA ALA A 75 -13.45 -32.71 -31.03
C ALA A 75 -13.14 -34.21 -31.02
N ALA A 76 -12.18 -34.66 -30.19
CA ALA A 76 -11.85 -36.07 -30.04
C ALA A 76 -13.00 -36.86 -29.43
N GLY A 77 -13.62 -36.36 -28.35
CA GLY A 77 -14.77 -36.99 -27.71
C GLY A 77 -15.95 -37.12 -28.67
N PHE A 78 -16.28 -36.05 -29.39
CA PHE A 78 -17.35 -36.06 -30.39
C PHE A 78 -17.08 -37.05 -31.54
N SER A 79 -15.84 -37.09 -32.05
CA SER A 79 -15.43 -38.01 -33.11
C SER A 79 -15.52 -39.47 -32.65
N LEU A 80 -15.07 -39.79 -31.43
CA LEU A 80 -15.20 -41.13 -30.86
C LEU A 80 -16.67 -41.55 -30.72
N GLY A 81 -17.53 -40.63 -30.26
CA GLY A 81 -18.97 -40.87 -30.17
C GLY A 81 -19.62 -41.15 -31.53
N ALA A 82 -19.14 -40.51 -32.60
CA ALA A 82 -19.62 -40.72 -33.96
C ALA A 82 -19.23 -42.09 -34.56
N THR A 83 -18.12 -42.70 -34.11
CA THR A 83 -17.63 -43.98 -34.67
C THR A 83 -18.39 -45.22 -34.21
N LYS A 84 -19.19 -45.13 -33.14
CA LYS A 84 -19.95 -46.27 -32.58
C LYS A 84 -21.45 -45.95 -32.49
N PRO A 85 -22.16 -45.80 -33.63
CA PRO A 85 -23.60 -45.61 -33.60
C PRO A 85 -24.28 -46.86 -33.03
N SER A 86 -25.16 -46.68 -32.04
CA SER A 86 -25.96 -47.79 -31.52
C SER A 86 -27.06 -48.15 -32.54
N PRO A 87 -27.40 -49.45 -32.70
CA PRO A 87 -28.36 -49.89 -33.71
C PRO A 87 -29.81 -49.42 -33.44
N GLU A 88 -30.15 -49.12 -32.18
CA GLU A 88 -31.50 -48.65 -31.79
C GLU A 88 -31.63 -47.12 -31.80
N SER A 89 -30.53 -46.39 -31.55
CA SER A 89 -30.52 -44.92 -31.54
C SER A 89 -29.14 -44.36 -31.98
N PRO A 90 -28.98 -43.97 -33.26
CA PRO A 90 -27.66 -43.62 -33.81
C PRO A 90 -27.05 -42.35 -33.16
N THR A 91 -27.87 -41.52 -32.52
CA THR A 91 -27.46 -40.25 -31.91
C THR A 91 -27.26 -40.30 -30.39
N LEU A 92 -27.62 -41.41 -29.71
CA LEU A 92 -27.61 -41.49 -28.25
C LEU A 92 -26.21 -41.29 -27.64
N VAL A 93 -25.21 -42.00 -28.15
CA VAL A 93 -23.82 -41.89 -27.66
C VAL A 93 -23.26 -40.50 -27.94
N LEU A 94 -23.58 -39.94 -29.10
CA LEU A 94 -23.13 -38.61 -29.52
C LEU A 94 -23.74 -37.51 -28.66
N ASP A 95 -25.04 -37.62 -28.35
CA ASP A 95 -25.74 -36.74 -27.43
C ASP A 95 -25.14 -36.81 -26.02
N ALA A 96 -24.96 -38.03 -25.50
CA ALA A 96 -24.41 -38.24 -24.16
C ALA A 96 -23.02 -37.59 -24.01
N VAL A 97 -22.14 -37.79 -25.00
CA VAL A 97 -20.80 -37.18 -25.01
C VAL A 97 -20.88 -35.66 -25.12
N SER A 98 -21.72 -35.16 -26.03
CA SER A 98 -21.82 -33.72 -26.29
C SER A 98 -22.43 -32.96 -25.12
N TYR A 99 -23.44 -33.52 -24.44
CA TYR A 99 -24.03 -32.89 -23.26
C TYR A 99 -23.10 -32.95 -22.04
N SER A 100 -22.39 -34.07 -21.84
CA SER A 100 -21.46 -34.23 -20.72
C SER A 100 -20.27 -33.28 -20.82
N LEU A 101 -19.63 -33.24 -22.00
CA LEU A 101 -18.52 -32.32 -22.26
C LEU A 101 -19.02 -30.87 -22.39
N GLY A 102 -20.24 -30.66 -22.92
CA GLY A 102 -20.87 -29.35 -23.04
C GLY A 102 -21.19 -28.69 -21.70
N LEU A 103 -21.33 -29.46 -20.61
CA LEU A 103 -21.48 -28.89 -19.28
C LEU A 103 -20.16 -28.29 -18.77
N LEU A 104 -19.03 -28.94 -19.05
CA LEU A 104 -17.71 -28.54 -18.55
C LEU A 104 -16.97 -27.57 -19.48
N PHE A 105 -17.12 -27.73 -20.80
CA PHE A 105 -16.36 -27.02 -21.81
C PHE A 105 -17.30 -26.21 -22.71
N GLN A 106 -17.24 -24.88 -22.62
CA GLN A 106 -18.08 -23.98 -23.40
C GLN A 106 -17.90 -24.14 -24.92
N ILE A 107 -16.70 -24.54 -25.36
CA ILE A 107 -16.40 -24.77 -26.78
C ILE A 107 -17.16 -25.97 -27.36
N MET A 108 -17.50 -26.98 -26.56
CA MET A 108 -18.28 -28.12 -27.03
C MET A 108 -19.69 -27.71 -27.46
N ASN A 109 -20.32 -26.76 -26.75
CA ASN A 109 -21.65 -26.27 -27.11
C ASN A 109 -21.65 -25.55 -28.46
N LEU A 110 -20.63 -24.72 -28.70
CA LEU A 110 -20.44 -24.07 -30.01
C LEU A 110 -20.13 -25.09 -31.11
N PHE A 111 -19.24 -26.04 -30.84
CA PHE A 111 -18.88 -27.10 -31.78
C PHE A 111 -20.09 -27.94 -32.19
N ARG A 112 -20.92 -28.35 -31.22
CA ARG A 112 -22.18 -29.07 -31.48
C ARG A 112 -23.14 -28.24 -32.33
N ALA A 113 -23.31 -26.95 -32.02
CA ALA A 113 -24.19 -26.06 -32.79
C ALA A 113 -23.75 -25.93 -34.26
N LEU A 114 -22.45 -25.81 -34.52
CA LEU A 114 -21.90 -25.79 -35.88
C LEU A 114 -22.17 -27.10 -36.63
N ASN A 115 -22.03 -28.25 -35.96
CA ASN A 115 -22.33 -29.56 -36.55
C ASN A 115 -23.83 -29.76 -36.81
N ILE A 116 -24.71 -29.21 -35.98
CA ILE A 116 -26.17 -29.20 -36.21
C ILE A 116 -26.50 -28.33 -37.43
N GLY A 117 -25.91 -27.13 -37.52
CA GLY A 117 -26.18 -26.18 -38.60
C GLY A 117 -25.77 -26.67 -39.98
N LEU A 118 -24.65 -27.40 -40.06
CA LEU A 118 -24.17 -28.06 -41.27
C LEU A 118 -24.70 -29.48 -41.44
N ASN A 119 -25.48 -29.98 -40.47
CA ASN A 119 -25.96 -31.35 -40.38
C ASN A 119 -24.86 -32.42 -40.60
N VAL A 120 -23.65 -32.17 -40.07
CA VAL A 120 -22.54 -33.13 -40.14
C VAL A 120 -22.90 -34.34 -39.26
N TRP A 121 -22.57 -35.55 -39.71
CA TRP A 121 -22.83 -36.79 -38.97
C TRP A 121 -24.31 -37.02 -38.61
N LEU A 122 -25.25 -36.40 -39.34
CA LEU A 122 -26.70 -36.52 -39.11
C LEU A 122 -27.13 -36.12 -37.70
N VAL A 123 -26.37 -35.23 -37.04
CA VAL A 123 -26.62 -34.79 -35.65
C VAL A 123 -27.97 -34.09 -35.51
N GLY A 124 -28.44 -33.41 -36.57
CA GLY A 124 -29.73 -32.74 -36.61
C GLY A 124 -30.92 -33.66 -36.90
N CYS A 125 -30.70 -34.98 -37.03
CA CYS A 125 -31.74 -35.93 -37.40
C CYS A 125 -32.20 -36.79 -36.20
N ARG A 126 -33.52 -37.04 -36.14
CA ARG A 126 -34.14 -38.04 -35.26
C ARG A 126 -34.97 -38.97 -36.13
N GLU A 127 -34.80 -40.30 -35.95
CA GLU A 127 -35.48 -41.31 -36.77
C GLU A 127 -35.35 -41.04 -38.30
N PHE A 128 -34.15 -40.62 -38.73
CA PHE A 128 -33.83 -40.27 -40.13
C PHE A 128 -34.60 -39.07 -40.71
N LYS A 129 -35.25 -38.25 -39.88
CA LYS A 129 -35.85 -36.96 -40.27
C LYS A 129 -35.14 -35.81 -39.57
N LEU A 130 -34.96 -34.69 -40.26
CA LEU A 130 -34.53 -33.44 -39.63
C LEU A 130 -35.57 -33.03 -38.58
N VAL A 131 -35.07 -32.60 -37.42
CA VAL A 131 -35.93 -32.11 -36.35
C VAL A 131 -36.74 -30.92 -36.87
N ALA A 132 -38.06 -30.91 -36.66
CA ALA A 132 -38.93 -29.84 -37.15
C ALA A 132 -38.80 -28.55 -36.33
N ASP A 133 -38.52 -28.68 -35.03
CA ASP A 133 -38.32 -27.57 -34.11
C ASP A 133 -36.83 -27.32 -33.81
N PRO A 134 -36.22 -26.27 -34.39
CA PRO A 134 -34.82 -25.93 -34.16
C PRO A 134 -34.53 -25.52 -32.70
N GLY A 135 -35.55 -25.09 -31.95
CA GLY A 135 -35.44 -24.72 -30.53
C GLY A 135 -35.48 -25.91 -29.56
N SER A 136 -35.74 -27.12 -30.05
CA SER A 136 -35.79 -28.31 -29.21
C SER A 136 -34.43 -28.62 -28.58
N ILE A 137 -34.44 -29.33 -27.43
CA ILE A 137 -33.21 -29.74 -26.74
C ILE A 137 -32.28 -30.52 -27.66
N ASN A 138 -32.86 -31.32 -28.55
CA ASN A 138 -32.16 -32.16 -29.52
C ASN A 138 -31.47 -31.39 -30.66
N ALA A 139 -31.82 -30.12 -30.86
CA ALA A 139 -31.25 -29.21 -31.86
C ALA A 139 -30.49 -28.06 -31.16
N TYR A 140 -30.77 -26.80 -31.49
CA TYR A 140 -30.05 -25.65 -30.91
C TYR A 140 -30.43 -25.35 -29.45
N GLY A 141 -31.59 -25.82 -28.99
CA GLY A 141 -32.03 -25.64 -27.60
C GLY A 141 -31.07 -26.26 -26.58
N GLY A 142 -30.44 -27.39 -26.90
CA GLY A 142 -29.47 -28.06 -26.04
C GLY A 142 -28.22 -27.20 -25.77
N PRO A 143 -27.46 -26.79 -26.79
CA PRO A 143 -26.34 -25.85 -26.65
C PRO A 143 -26.70 -24.55 -25.93
N ILE A 144 -27.86 -23.95 -26.23
CA ILE A 144 -28.32 -22.71 -25.60
C ILE A 144 -28.55 -22.93 -24.09
N MET A 145 -29.28 -24.00 -23.74
CA MET A 145 -29.55 -24.34 -22.34
C MET A 145 -28.26 -24.57 -21.55
N LEU A 146 -27.31 -25.32 -22.10
CA LEU A 146 -26.03 -25.58 -21.44
C LEU A 146 -25.19 -24.32 -21.27
N LEU A 147 -25.14 -23.44 -22.27
CA LEU A 147 -24.42 -22.17 -22.15
C LEU A 147 -25.06 -21.25 -21.10
N VAL A 148 -26.39 -21.22 -20.98
CA VAL A 148 -27.08 -20.49 -19.91
C VAL A 148 -26.70 -21.06 -18.54
N ILE A 149 -26.74 -22.38 -18.37
CA ILE A 149 -26.31 -23.05 -17.13
C ILE A 149 -24.85 -22.70 -16.81
N GLN A 150 -23.98 -22.67 -17.81
CA GLN A 150 -22.58 -22.27 -17.67
C GLN A 150 -22.40 -20.86 -17.15
N VAL A 151 -23.10 -19.89 -17.74
CA VAL A 151 -23.07 -18.51 -17.25
C VAL A 151 -23.59 -18.44 -15.81
N LEU A 152 -24.66 -19.17 -15.49
CA LEU A 152 -25.26 -19.17 -14.15
C LEU A 152 -24.37 -19.78 -13.06
N TYR A 153 -23.47 -20.73 -13.37
CA TYR A 153 -22.53 -21.24 -12.35
C TYR A 153 -21.17 -20.54 -12.38
N LEU A 154 -20.66 -20.13 -13.55
CA LEU A 154 -19.37 -19.44 -13.67
C LEU A 154 -19.41 -18.05 -13.05
N PHE A 155 -20.52 -17.35 -13.15
CA PHE A 155 -20.65 -16.00 -12.59
C PHE A 155 -20.60 -16.00 -11.04
N PRO A 156 -21.39 -16.82 -10.31
CA PRO A 156 -21.23 -16.97 -8.86
C PRO A 156 -19.87 -17.54 -8.45
N LEU A 157 -19.29 -18.47 -9.23
CA LEU A 157 -17.95 -19.00 -8.97
C LEU A 157 -16.89 -17.90 -9.07
N LEU A 158 -16.98 -17.04 -10.09
CA LEU A 158 -16.11 -15.88 -10.24
C LEU A 158 -16.25 -14.95 -9.03
N LEU A 159 -17.49 -14.62 -8.62
CA LEU A 159 -17.72 -13.80 -7.43
C LEU A 159 -17.21 -14.44 -6.14
N TRP A 160 -17.25 -15.78 -6.03
CA TRP A 160 -16.70 -16.51 -4.89
C TRP A 160 -15.16 -16.53 -4.87
N LEU A 161 -14.52 -16.61 -6.04
CA LEU A 161 -13.07 -16.57 -6.17
C LEU A 161 -12.52 -15.13 -6.03
N ASP A 162 -13.27 -14.13 -6.48
CA ASP A 162 -12.90 -12.71 -6.47
C ASP A 162 -13.26 -12.03 -5.12
N GLY A 163 -14.36 -12.46 -4.48
CA GLY A 163 -14.75 -12.01 -3.15
C GLY A 163 -14.02 -12.80 -2.05
N GLN A 164 -13.26 -12.22 -1.12
CA GLN A 164 -13.47 -10.93 -0.46
C GLN A 164 -14.93 -10.63 -0.06
N HIS A 165 -15.82 -11.63 -0.12
CA HIS A 165 -17.06 -11.60 0.63
C HIS A 165 -16.88 -12.42 1.90
N SER A 166 -16.87 -11.65 2.99
CA SER A 166 -17.37 -12.05 4.30
C SER A 166 -18.68 -12.83 4.13
N PHE A 167 -18.59 -14.16 3.97
CA PHE A 167 -19.65 -15.00 4.48
C PHE A 167 -19.60 -14.75 5.98
N ALA A 168 -20.57 -13.98 6.47
CA ALA A 168 -20.86 -13.80 7.88
C ALA A 168 -21.19 -15.18 8.47
N TRP A 169 -20.15 -15.98 8.69
CA TRP A 169 -20.24 -17.19 9.46
C TRP A 169 -20.27 -16.74 10.92
N PRO A 170 -21.30 -17.08 11.72
CA PRO A 170 -21.42 -16.62 13.12
C PRO A 170 -20.33 -17.16 14.06
N TRP A 171 -19.27 -17.76 13.52
CA TRP A 171 -18.23 -18.50 14.21
C TRP A 171 -16.84 -17.96 13.88
N ARG A 172 -16.71 -16.67 13.56
CA ARG A 172 -15.44 -15.98 13.85
C ARG A 172 -15.39 -15.73 15.36
N LYS A 173 -15.09 -16.79 16.13
CA LYS A 173 -14.54 -16.62 17.46
C LYS A 173 -13.39 -15.65 17.31
N ALA A 174 -13.51 -14.51 17.99
CA ALA A 174 -12.38 -13.65 18.29
C ALA A 174 -11.23 -14.59 18.64
N ARG A 175 -10.19 -14.60 17.81
CA ARG A 175 -8.96 -15.30 18.15
C ARG A 175 -8.43 -14.50 19.33
N GLN A 176 -8.84 -14.93 20.53
CA GLN A 176 -8.13 -14.62 21.76
C GLN A 176 -6.72 -15.13 21.49
N THR A 177 -5.85 -14.21 21.08
CA THR A 177 -4.43 -14.41 21.27
C THR A 177 -4.30 -14.64 22.77
N THR A 178 -4.00 -15.89 23.12
CA THR A 178 -3.31 -16.21 24.36
C THR A 178 -2.26 -15.13 24.59
N PRO A 179 -2.20 -14.52 25.79
CA PRO A 179 -1.17 -13.54 26.09
C PRO A 179 0.17 -14.25 26.01
N GLU A 180 0.78 -14.19 24.84
CA GLU A 180 2.13 -14.65 24.60
C GLU A 180 3.03 -13.63 25.29
N GLU A 181 3.84 -14.15 26.21
CA GLU A 181 4.70 -13.46 27.17
C GLU A 181 5.01 -12.01 26.82
N SER A 182 4.45 -11.12 27.65
CA SER A 182 4.83 -9.73 27.74
C SER A 182 6.35 -9.62 27.87
N ILE A 183 7.01 -9.22 26.78
CA ILE A 183 8.36 -8.67 26.84
C ILE A 183 8.29 -7.50 27.85
N PRO A 184 9.11 -7.51 28.91
CA PRO A 184 9.02 -6.52 29.97
C PRO A 184 9.54 -5.18 29.47
N SER A 185 8.62 -4.28 29.10
CA SER A 185 8.72 -2.81 29.07
C SER A 185 7.90 -2.20 27.93
N ALA A 186 6.57 -2.42 27.90
CA ALA A 186 5.74 -1.39 27.31
C ALA A 186 5.97 -0.13 28.17
N GLY A 187 6.64 0.87 27.62
CA GLY A 187 6.91 2.10 28.35
C GLY A 187 5.61 2.69 28.89
N GLN A 188 5.69 3.34 30.06
CA GLN A 188 4.53 3.99 30.71
C GLN A 188 3.77 4.93 29.75
N ASP A 189 4.46 5.47 28.74
CA ASP A 189 3.89 6.28 27.67
C ASP A 189 2.93 5.55 26.74
N ILE A 190 3.24 4.30 26.37
CA ILE A 190 2.39 3.47 25.51
C ILE A 190 1.11 3.09 26.26
N GLU A 191 1.23 2.71 27.53
CA GLU A 191 0.08 2.39 28.38
C GLU A 191 -0.82 3.61 28.57
N MET A 192 -0.23 4.77 28.89
CA MET A 192 -0.98 6.02 28.99
C MET A 192 -1.68 6.40 27.68
N GLU A 193 -1.02 6.24 26.54
CA GLU A 193 -1.63 6.50 25.23
C GLU A 193 -2.76 5.52 24.92
N THR A 194 -2.58 4.24 25.24
CA THR A 194 -3.60 3.21 25.01
C THR A 194 -4.85 3.50 25.83
N LEU A 195 -4.69 3.79 27.13
CA LEU A 195 -5.80 4.20 28.00
C LEU A 195 -6.47 5.50 27.52
N ARG A 196 -5.69 6.47 27.05
CA ARG A 196 -6.20 7.73 26.50
C ARG A 196 -7.06 7.49 25.27
N VAL A 197 -6.64 6.61 24.36
CA VAL A 197 -7.37 6.30 23.12
C VAL A 197 -8.59 5.40 23.38
N GLU A 198 -8.54 4.54 24.41
CA GLU A 198 -9.68 3.73 24.83
C GLU A 198 -10.84 4.58 25.36
N SER A 199 -10.54 5.66 26.08
CA SER A 199 -11.52 6.64 26.55
C SER A 199 -12.17 7.43 25.39
N PRO A 200 -13.39 7.99 25.55
CA PRO A 200 -14.00 8.84 24.54
C PRO A 200 -13.16 10.12 24.36
N SER A 201 -12.30 10.13 23.35
CA SER A 201 -11.43 11.25 23.02
C SER A 201 -12.03 12.10 21.91
N ASN A 202 -11.84 13.42 21.97
CA ASN A 202 -12.09 14.35 20.86
C ASN A 202 -10.97 14.28 19.81
N ASP A 203 -10.31 13.13 19.67
CA ASP A 203 -9.23 12.98 18.71
C ASP A 203 -9.83 12.96 17.29
N MET A 204 -9.19 13.72 16.39
CA MET A 204 -9.59 13.80 14.98
C MET A 204 -9.36 12.47 14.26
N LEU A 205 -8.36 11.71 14.70
CA LEU A 205 -8.01 10.40 14.19
C LEU A 205 -7.52 9.55 15.36
N TYR A 206 -8.10 8.38 15.57
CA TYR A 206 -7.61 7.44 16.58
C TYR A 206 -7.80 5.99 16.14
N MET A 207 -6.95 5.11 16.66
CA MET A 207 -6.98 3.69 16.34
C MET A 207 -6.83 2.84 17.60
N LYS A 208 -7.56 1.72 17.65
CA LYS A 208 -7.63 0.83 18.80
C LYS A 208 -7.15 -0.57 18.42
N HIS A 209 -6.05 -1.01 19.03
CA HIS A 209 -5.50 -2.36 18.91
C HIS A 209 -5.35 -2.85 17.47
N VAL A 210 -4.84 -2.00 16.58
CA VAL A 210 -4.74 -2.30 15.15
C VAL A 210 -3.61 -3.29 14.89
N THR A 211 -3.94 -4.38 14.23
CA THR A 211 -3.00 -5.43 13.81
C THR A 211 -3.19 -5.77 12.34
N LYS A 212 -2.08 -5.97 11.61
CA LYS A 212 -2.08 -6.36 10.20
C LYS A 212 -0.96 -7.34 9.88
N SER A 213 -1.30 -8.39 9.16
CA SER A 213 -0.42 -9.45 8.69
C SER A 213 -0.53 -9.68 7.18
N PHE A 214 0.58 -10.03 6.53
CA PHE A 214 0.64 -10.40 5.12
C PHE A 214 1.30 -11.77 4.97
N GLY A 215 0.55 -12.77 4.51
CA GLY A 215 1.09 -14.12 4.24
C GLY A 215 1.80 -14.74 5.45
N GLY A 216 1.30 -14.49 6.67
CA GLY A 216 1.90 -14.96 7.93
C GLY A 216 2.99 -14.05 8.52
N LYS A 217 3.42 -13.00 7.80
CA LYS A 217 4.35 -11.99 8.34
C LYS A 217 3.59 -10.83 8.97
N LEU A 218 3.81 -10.60 10.26
CA LEU A 218 3.24 -9.48 11.00
C LEU A 218 3.88 -8.16 10.57
N ALA A 219 3.07 -7.23 10.07
CA ALA A 219 3.51 -5.91 9.60
C ALA A 219 3.17 -4.80 10.59
N VAL A 220 2.00 -4.88 11.23
CA VAL A 220 1.57 -4.00 12.32
C VAL A 220 1.04 -4.87 13.45
N ASP A 221 1.42 -4.58 14.68
CA ASP A 221 1.09 -5.37 15.87
C ASP A 221 0.54 -4.48 16.99
N ASN A 222 -0.73 -4.67 17.33
CA ASN A 222 -1.43 -4.07 18.47
C ASN A 222 -1.15 -2.56 18.66
N VAL A 223 -1.34 -1.78 17.61
CA VAL A 223 -1.10 -0.33 17.64
C VAL A 223 -2.35 0.42 18.13
N SER A 224 -2.20 1.16 19.22
CA SER A 224 -3.17 2.14 19.71
C SER A 224 -2.55 3.53 19.71
N LEU A 225 -3.15 4.47 18.96
CA LEU A 225 -2.58 5.78 18.70
C LEU A 225 -3.68 6.79 18.40
N GLY A 226 -3.57 8.01 18.92
CA GLY A 226 -4.52 9.09 18.63
C GLY A 226 -3.87 10.44 18.33
N MET A 227 -4.55 11.21 17.48
CA MET A 227 -4.14 12.53 17.03
C MET A 227 -5.23 13.57 17.38
N GLY A 228 -4.85 14.55 18.20
CA GLY A 228 -5.73 15.64 18.61
C GLY A 228 -5.91 16.71 17.52
N GLU A 229 -6.81 17.66 17.77
CA GLU A 229 -7.03 18.81 16.89
C GLU A 229 -5.78 19.70 16.76
N SER A 230 -5.55 20.24 15.55
CA SER A 230 -4.47 21.19 15.28
C SER A 230 -3.08 20.73 15.73
N SER A 231 -2.82 19.41 15.69
CA SER A 231 -1.56 18.80 16.12
C SER A 231 -0.84 18.12 14.96
N VAL A 232 0.49 18.10 15.00
CA VAL A 232 1.32 17.34 14.06
C VAL A 232 1.84 16.10 14.77
N LEU A 233 1.48 14.93 14.26
CA LEU A 233 1.98 13.64 14.73
C LEU A 233 2.96 13.08 13.70
N ALA A 234 4.22 12.89 14.10
CA ALA A 234 5.22 12.25 13.26
C ALA A 234 5.40 10.78 13.63
N LEU A 235 5.22 9.89 12.66
CA LEU A 235 5.51 8.46 12.77
C LEU A 235 6.92 8.18 12.25
N LEU A 236 7.83 7.88 13.17
CA LEU A 236 9.25 7.61 12.93
C LEU A 236 9.52 6.11 13.06
N GLY A 237 10.38 5.56 12.22
CA GLY A 237 10.70 4.13 12.23
C GLY A 237 11.67 3.78 11.11
N PRO A 238 12.41 2.66 11.19
CA PRO A 238 13.23 2.18 10.08
C PRO A 238 12.37 1.73 8.89
N ASN A 239 13.02 1.43 7.76
CA ASN A 239 12.35 0.82 6.62
C ASN A 239 11.81 -0.56 7.02
N GLY A 240 10.57 -0.87 6.63
CA GLY A 240 9.90 -2.11 7.03
C GLY A 240 9.29 -2.10 8.44
N ALA A 241 9.31 -0.97 9.15
CA ALA A 241 8.67 -0.82 10.46
C ALA A 241 7.12 -0.87 10.45
N GLY A 242 6.48 -0.93 9.28
CA GLY A 242 5.02 -0.92 9.17
C GLY A 242 4.38 0.47 9.01
N LYS A 243 5.18 1.54 8.87
CA LYS A 243 4.69 2.93 8.72
C LYS A 243 3.69 3.09 7.56
N THR A 244 4.10 2.74 6.34
CA THR A 244 3.25 2.83 5.14
C THR A 244 2.02 1.92 5.25
N THR A 245 2.17 0.72 5.84
CA THR A 245 1.04 -0.18 6.09
C THR A 245 0.01 0.47 7.00
N LEU A 246 0.46 1.10 8.09
CA LEU A 246 -0.39 1.81 9.03
C LEU A 246 -1.08 3.01 8.36
N THR A 247 -0.33 3.84 7.63
CA THR A 247 -0.84 4.98 6.87
C THR A 247 -1.92 4.58 5.87
N ASN A 248 -1.71 3.49 5.14
CA ASN A 248 -2.67 2.97 4.17
C ASN A 248 -3.95 2.47 4.87
N MET A 249 -3.84 1.86 6.06
CA MET A 249 -5.02 1.53 6.85
C MET A 249 -5.76 2.78 7.32
N MET A 250 -5.06 3.84 7.71
CA MET A 250 -5.68 5.12 8.10
C MET A 250 -6.38 5.83 6.94
N ARG A 251 -5.85 5.70 5.72
CA ARG A 251 -6.50 6.19 4.50
C ARG A 251 -7.71 5.36 4.10
N GLY A 252 -7.79 4.10 4.56
CA GLY A 252 -8.76 3.13 4.10
C GLY A 252 -8.31 2.36 2.86
N ASP A 253 -7.06 2.48 2.42
CA ASP A 253 -6.55 1.66 1.31
C ASP A 253 -6.48 0.17 1.70
N MET A 254 -6.37 -0.10 3.01
CA MET A 254 -6.32 -1.44 3.57
C MET A 254 -7.18 -1.58 4.83
N VAL A 255 -7.85 -2.73 4.98
CA VAL A 255 -8.61 -3.05 6.19
C VAL A 255 -7.69 -3.72 7.22
N PRO A 256 -7.72 -3.33 8.51
CA PRO A 256 -6.98 -4.02 9.56
C PRO A 256 -7.49 -5.46 9.76
N ASP A 257 -6.61 -6.38 10.17
CA ASP A 257 -7.03 -7.76 10.47
C ASP A 257 -7.73 -7.83 11.84
N ILE A 258 -7.26 -7.01 12.79
CA ILE A 258 -7.80 -6.84 14.15
C ILE A 258 -7.74 -5.35 14.48
N GLY A 259 -8.72 -4.87 15.26
CA GLY A 259 -8.79 -3.48 15.70
C GLY A 259 -9.66 -2.60 14.80
N SER A 260 -9.75 -1.33 15.14
CA SER A 260 -10.60 -0.34 14.44
C SER A 260 -9.89 1.01 14.35
N ILE A 261 -10.18 1.74 13.25
CA ILE A 261 -9.63 3.08 12.98
C ILE A 261 -10.80 4.03 12.76
N PHE A 262 -10.77 5.16 13.48
CA PHE A 262 -11.81 6.18 13.45
C PHE A 262 -11.23 7.52 13.00
N VAL A 263 -11.93 8.17 12.07
CA VAL A 263 -11.67 9.52 11.58
C VAL A 263 -12.88 10.38 11.90
N GLN A 264 -12.73 11.38 12.75
CA GLN A 264 -13.83 12.25 13.22
C GLN A 264 -15.02 11.46 13.78
N GLY A 265 -14.75 10.35 14.47
CA GLY A 265 -15.77 9.45 15.03
C GLY A 265 -16.42 8.51 14.01
N ILE A 266 -16.03 8.55 12.74
CA ILE A 266 -16.50 7.63 11.69
C ILE A 266 -15.45 6.55 11.46
N GLU A 267 -15.86 5.29 11.47
CA GLU A 267 -14.96 4.17 11.16
C GLU A 267 -14.56 4.20 9.68
N VAL A 268 -13.26 4.07 9.40
CA VAL A 268 -12.74 4.11 8.02
C VAL A 268 -12.97 2.77 7.34
N GLN A 269 -13.91 2.73 6.39
CA GLN A 269 -14.37 1.49 5.73
C GLN A 269 -13.95 1.32 4.26
N ILE A 270 -12.91 2.05 3.82
CA ILE A 270 -12.16 1.91 2.55
C ILE A 270 -12.16 3.21 1.71
N CYS A 271 -10.97 3.65 1.31
CA CYS A 271 -10.75 4.62 0.24
C CYS A 271 -9.57 4.10 -0.58
N PRO A 272 -9.70 3.84 -1.89
CA PRO A 272 -8.63 3.21 -2.67
C PRO A 272 -7.52 4.18 -3.10
N GLN A 273 -6.29 3.65 -3.16
CA GLN A 273 -5.10 4.37 -3.62
C GLN A 273 -5.04 4.38 -5.15
N PHE A 274 -5.08 5.58 -5.73
CA PHE A 274 -4.49 5.82 -7.04
C PHE A 274 -3.51 6.97 -6.94
N ASP A 275 -2.25 6.72 -7.29
CA ASP A 275 -1.31 7.77 -7.63
C ASP A 275 -1.78 8.42 -8.95
N ALA A 276 -2.77 9.32 -8.87
CA ALA A 276 -3.21 10.03 -10.07
C ALA A 276 -2.22 11.18 -10.33
N LEU A 277 -1.11 10.83 -10.96
CA LEU A 277 -0.33 11.74 -11.79
C LEU A 277 -0.57 11.33 -13.24
N ASP A 278 -1.54 11.98 -13.88
CA ASP A 278 -1.93 11.71 -15.27
C ASP A 278 -1.11 12.58 -16.24
N LYS A 279 -1.11 12.29 -17.55
CA LYS A 279 -0.35 12.99 -18.61
C LYS A 279 -0.89 14.39 -18.95
N ILE A 280 -1.39 15.13 -17.97
CA ILE A 280 -1.94 16.49 -18.15
C ILE A 280 -1.04 17.54 -17.49
N THR A 281 -1.40 18.82 -17.59
CA THR A 281 -0.63 19.91 -16.96
C THR A 281 -0.87 19.97 -15.45
N ALA A 282 0.09 20.51 -14.69
CA ALA A 282 -0.05 20.66 -13.23
C ALA A 282 -1.34 21.42 -12.83
N ARG A 283 -1.69 22.49 -13.56
CA ARG A 283 -2.95 23.23 -13.36
C ARG A 283 -4.19 22.38 -13.66
N GLN A 284 -4.18 21.62 -14.76
CA GLN A 284 -5.29 20.73 -15.10
C GLN A 284 -5.47 19.61 -14.08
N GLN A 285 -4.37 19.04 -13.57
CA GLN A 285 -4.40 18.03 -12.51
C GLN A 285 -5.13 18.55 -11.26
N LEU A 286 -4.78 19.76 -10.81
CA LEU A 286 -5.42 20.38 -9.65
C LEU A 286 -6.90 20.71 -9.91
N GLN A 287 -7.25 21.20 -11.11
CA GLN A 287 -8.64 21.44 -11.50
C GLN A 287 -9.47 20.15 -11.56
N PHE A 288 -8.88 19.05 -12.01
CA PHE A 288 -9.52 17.74 -12.06
C PHE A 288 -9.84 17.23 -10.65
N TYR A 289 -8.87 17.23 -9.74
CA TYR A 289 -9.09 16.85 -8.35
C TYR A 289 -10.04 17.79 -7.60
N ALA A 290 -10.03 19.09 -7.90
CA ALA A 290 -10.97 20.04 -7.33
C ALA A 290 -12.42 19.70 -7.68
N ARG A 291 -12.68 19.26 -8.91
CA ARG A 291 -14.01 18.81 -9.36
C ARG A 291 -14.45 17.53 -8.65
N ILE A 292 -13.55 16.55 -8.53
CA ILE A 292 -13.84 15.29 -7.82
C ILE A 292 -14.19 15.55 -6.36
N LYS A 293 -13.45 16.47 -5.70
CA LYS A 293 -13.72 16.88 -4.32
C LYS A 293 -14.95 17.77 -4.16
N GLY A 294 -15.68 18.10 -5.24
CA GLY A 294 -16.90 18.92 -5.17
C GLY A 294 -16.66 20.38 -4.77
N ILE A 295 -15.48 20.94 -5.05
CA ILE A 295 -15.15 22.33 -4.70
C ILE A 295 -15.89 23.29 -5.64
N GLU A 296 -16.62 24.27 -5.11
CA GLU A 296 -17.38 25.24 -5.91
C GLU A 296 -16.45 26.20 -6.67
N ASN A 297 -15.51 26.84 -5.98
CA ASN A 297 -14.64 27.89 -6.54
C ASN A 297 -13.29 27.35 -7.04
N ILE A 298 -13.33 26.39 -7.97
CA ILE A 298 -12.15 25.66 -8.47
C ILE A 298 -11.00 26.58 -8.88
N LYS A 299 -11.27 27.63 -9.67
CA LYS A 299 -10.20 28.51 -10.18
C LYS A 299 -9.46 29.25 -9.06
N ARG A 300 -10.20 29.74 -8.07
CA ARG A 300 -9.64 30.48 -6.93
C ARG A 300 -8.81 29.57 -6.05
N ASP A 301 -9.35 28.41 -5.70
CA ASP A 301 -8.70 27.48 -4.77
C ASP A 301 -7.46 26.84 -5.40
N VAL A 302 -7.53 26.48 -6.68
CA VAL A 302 -6.36 25.99 -7.41
C VAL A 302 -5.26 27.04 -7.46
N GLU A 303 -5.57 28.30 -7.81
CA GLU A 303 -4.54 29.34 -7.90
C GLU A 303 -3.94 29.66 -6.53
N LEU A 304 -4.76 29.66 -5.46
CA LEU A 304 -4.32 29.86 -4.08
C LEU A 304 -3.37 28.75 -3.63
N VAL A 305 -3.74 27.48 -3.87
CA VAL A 305 -2.91 26.32 -3.51
C VAL A 305 -1.62 26.31 -4.33
N MET A 306 -1.68 26.60 -5.64
CA MET A 306 -0.48 26.69 -6.48
C MET A 306 0.48 27.77 -6.01
N LYS A 307 -0.04 28.93 -5.61
CA LYS A 307 0.76 30.02 -5.04
C LYS A 307 1.39 29.62 -3.70
N LYS A 308 0.63 28.95 -2.82
CA LYS A 308 1.15 28.48 -1.53
C LYS A 308 2.25 27.44 -1.69
N VAL A 309 2.10 26.50 -2.60
CA VAL A 309 3.08 25.41 -2.80
C VAL A 309 4.21 25.80 -3.78
N GLY A 310 4.24 27.05 -4.26
CA GLY A 310 5.30 27.56 -5.14
C GLY A 310 5.30 26.97 -6.56
N LEU A 311 4.16 26.45 -7.05
CA LEU A 311 4.04 25.78 -8.35
C LEU A 311 3.56 26.69 -9.49
N THR A 312 3.31 27.98 -9.24
CA THR A 312 2.76 28.91 -10.23
C THR A 312 3.61 29.01 -11.50
N SER A 313 4.94 28.99 -11.39
CA SER A 313 5.88 29.03 -12.52
C SER A 313 5.86 27.78 -13.39
N HIS A 314 5.37 26.66 -12.87
CA HIS A 314 5.30 25.37 -13.54
C HIS A 314 3.87 24.95 -13.89
N ALA A 315 2.91 25.87 -13.80
CA ALA A 315 1.49 25.58 -13.95
C ALA A 315 1.10 24.93 -15.29
N SER A 316 1.73 25.37 -16.39
CA SER A 316 1.51 24.89 -17.75
C SER A 316 2.40 23.70 -18.13
N ARG A 317 3.30 23.27 -17.25
CA ARG A 317 4.20 22.13 -17.51
C ARG A 317 3.45 20.81 -17.28
N LEU A 318 3.72 19.83 -18.13
CA LEU A 318 3.19 18.48 -17.99
C LEU A 318 3.74 17.82 -16.72
N THR A 319 2.86 17.17 -15.94
CA THR A 319 3.18 16.52 -14.66
C THR A 319 4.39 15.58 -14.75
N HIS A 320 4.48 14.75 -15.80
CA HIS A 320 5.58 13.81 -15.98
C HIS A 320 6.94 14.48 -16.20
N LYS A 321 6.95 15.71 -16.75
CA LYS A 321 8.16 16.52 -17.00
C LYS A 321 8.59 17.36 -15.80
N LEU A 322 7.86 17.35 -14.68
CA LEU A 322 8.26 18.05 -13.46
C LEU A 322 9.49 17.37 -12.82
N SER A 323 10.32 18.14 -12.13
CA SER A 323 11.36 17.59 -11.25
C SER A 323 10.72 16.81 -10.08
N GLY A 324 11.47 15.90 -9.44
CA GLY A 324 10.97 15.10 -8.31
C GLY A 324 10.32 15.95 -7.21
N GLY A 325 11.02 17.00 -6.76
CA GLY A 325 10.49 17.96 -5.78
C GLY A 325 9.21 18.67 -6.24
N ASN A 326 9.12 19.06 -7.51
CA ASN A 326 7.90 19.68 -8.07
C ASN A 326 6.73 18.70 -8.18
N LYS A 327 6.99 17.41 -8.46
CA LYS A 327 5.96 16.36 -8.40
C LYS A 327 5.45 16.20 -6.97
N ARG A 328 6.33 16.28 -5.98
CA ARG A 328 5.98 16.17 -4.56
C ARG A 328 5.17 17.37 -4.07
N ASN A 329 5.59 18.57 -4.46
CA ASN A 329 4.83 19.80 -4.28
C ASN A 329 3.44 19.68 -4.94
N LEU A 330 3.33 19.03 -6.11
CA LEU A 330 2.04 18.83 -6.77
C LEU A 330 1.15 17.84 -5.98
N SER A 331 1.71 16.74 -5.48
CA SER A 331 1.01 15.81 -4.60
C SER A 331 0.53 16.50 -3.31
N LEU A 332 1.37 17.35 -2.71
CA LEU A 332 1.00 18.17 -1.57
C LEU A 332 -0.14 19.15 -1.91
N ALA A 333 -0.08 19.80 -3.08
CA ALA A 333 -1.15 20.67 -3.56
C ALA A 333 -2.48 19.92 -3.74
N ILE A 334 -2.47 18.70 -4.27
CA ILE A 334 -3.65 17.84 -4.39
C ILE A 334 -4.21 17.49 -3.01
N ALA A 335 -3.33 17.21 -2.04
CA ALA A 335 -3.73 16.90 -0.68
C ALA A 335 -4.38 18.12 0.01
N LEU A 336 -3.87 19.33 -0.22
CA LEU A 336 -4.39 20.58 0.39
C LEU A 336 -5.68 21.12 -0.25
N LEU A 337 -6.01 20.67 -1.46
CA LEU A 337 -7.25 21.04 -2.16
C LEU A 337 -8.49 20.67 -1.33
N GLY A 338 -9.41 21.63 -1.20
CA GLY A 338 -10.67 21.46 -0.46
C GLY A 338 -10.56 21.68 1.05
N ASN A 339 -9.40 22.15 1.54
CA ASN A 339 -9.17 22.46 2.95
C ASN A 339 -9.52 21.30 3.91
N PRO A 340 -8.87 20.13 3.79
CA PRO A 340 -9.16 19.00 4.66
C PRO A 340 -8.77 19.30 6.12
N LYS A 341 -9.57 18.80 7.07
CA LYS A 341 -9.30 18.89 8.51
C LYS A 341 -8.16 17.98 8.97
N ILE A 342 -7.96 16.86 8.26
CA ILE A 342 -6.92 15.86 8.53
C ILE A 342 -6.09 15.68 7.28
N LEU A 343 -4.77 15.74 7.42
CA LEU A 343 -3.81 15.60 6.33
C LEU A 343 -2.84 14.45 6.66
N ILE A 344 -2.73 13.46 5.78
CA ILE A 344 -1.85 12.30 5.96
C ILE A 344 -0.77 12.30 4.88
N LEU A 345 0.47 12.60 5.28
CA LEU A 345 1.63 12.73 4.40
C LEU A 345 2.59 11.57 4.64
N ASP A 346 2.80 10.75 3.60
CA ASP A 346 3.70 9.59 3.69
C ASP A 346 5.07 9.95 3.11
N GLU A 347 6.07 10.25 3.94
CA GLU A 347 7.42 10.70 3.55
C GLU A 347 7.45 11.92 2.60
N PRO A 348 6.87 13.08 2.96
CA PRO A 348 6.72 14.20 2.05
C PRO A 348 8.05 14.84 1.63
N SER A 349 9.11 14.78 2.44
CA SER A 349 10.42 15.34 2.08
C SER A 349 11.33 14.40 1.30
N SER A 350 10.91 13.15 1.03
CA SER A 350 11.73 12.20 0.31
C SER A 350 12.01 12.70 -1.12
N ALA A 351 13.27 12.56 -1.55
CA ALA A 351 13.76 13.02 -2.86
C ALA A 351 13.65 14.55 -3.13
N MET A 352 13.60 15.38 -2.08
CA MET A 352 13.74 16.84 -2.17
C MET A 352 15.17 17.27 -1.82
N ASP A 353 15.65 18.34 -2.44
CA ASP A 353 16.90 19.00 -2.03
C ASP A 353 16.71 19.80 -0.73
N ALA A 354 17.82 20.16 -0.06
CA ALA A 354 17.78 20.78 1.26
C ALA A 354 16.99 22.11 1.30
N ILE A 355 17.00 22.88 0.21
CA ILE A 355 16.28 24.16 0.12
C ILE A 355 14.77 23.87 0.01
N ALA A 356 14.35 23.01 -0.92
CA ALA A 356 12.95 22.68 -1.11
C ALA A 356 12.35 21.97 0.12
N LYS A 357 13.13 21.17 0.85
CA LYS A 357 12.74 20.57 2.14
C LYS A 357 12.37 21.65 3.17
N ARG A 358 13.22 22.66 3.34
CA ARG A 358 12.97 23.78 4.27
C ARG A 358 11.77 24.64 3.86
N GLU A 359 11.57 24.83 2.56
CA GLU A 359 10.36 25.51 2.07
C GLU A 359 9.11 24.70 2.39
N MET A 360 9.11 23.39 2.12
CA MET A 360 8.01 22.51 2.47
C MET A 360 7.70 22.55 3.97
N TRP A 361 8.73 22.55 4.83
CA TRP A 361 8.53 22.64 6.27
C TRP A 361 7.84 23.93 6.70
N LYS A 362 8.27 25.07 6.17
CA LYS A 362 7.61 26.36 6.41
C LYS A 362 6.15 26.33 5.95
N LEU A 363 5.88 25.70 4.80
CA LEU A 363 4.52 25.54 4.30
C LEU A 363 3.67 24.69 5.24
N LEU A 364 4.17 23.52 5.66
CA LEU A 364 3.50 22.63 6.61
C LEU A 364 3.19 23.36 7.92
N SER A 365 4.17 24.04 8.51
CA SER A 365 3.97 24.83 9.73
C SER A 365 2.93 25.95 9.56
N SER A 366 2.82 26.55 8.36
CA SER A 366 1.82 27.58 8.08
C SER A 366 0.39 27.06 7.91
N ILE A 367 0.21 25.77 7.58
CA ILE A 367 -1.10 25.14 7.38
C ILE A 367 -1.57 24.33 8.59
N THR A 368 -0.68 24.01 9.54
CA THR A 368 -1.01 23.30 10.79
C THR A 368 -2.10 24.00 11.61
N PRO A 369 -2.13 25.34 11.76
CA PRO A 369 -3.21 25.98 12.52
C PRO A 369 -4.58 25.68 11.90
N GLY A 370 -5.43 24.97 12.65
CA GLY A 370 -6.76 24.52 12.20
C GLY A 370 -6.79 23.21 11.42
N ARG A 371 -5.67 22.46 11.35
CA ARG A 371 -5.59 21.13 10.71
C ARG A 371 -4.74 20.17 11.53
N SER A 372 -5.15 18.91 11.60
CA SER A 372 -4.32 17.86 12.17
C SER A 372 -3.51 17.17 11.07
N VAL A 373 -2.19 17.06 11.26
CA VAL A 373 -1.28 16.53 10.24
C VAL A 373 -0.58 15.28 10.78
N LEU A 374 -0.79 14.16 10.11
CA LEU A 374 -0.01 12.95 10.31
C LEU A 374 1.10 12.91 9.25
N LEU A 375 2.33 12.73 9.72
CA LEU A 375 3.53 12.70 8.89
C LEU A 375 4.26 11.38 9.13
N THR A 376 4.53 10.58 8.11
CA THR A 376 5.56 9.55 8.22
C THR A 376 6.88 10.12 7.73
N THR A 377 7.96 9.82 8.43
CA THR A 377 9.30 10.22 7.99
C THR A 377 10.33 9.25 8.56
N HIS A 378 11.45 9.11 7.86
CA HIS A 378 12.66 8.51 8.38
C HIS A 378 13.71 9.57 8.78
N SER A 379 13.41 10.86 8.60
CA SER A 379 14.29 11.97 8.94
C SER A 379 13.98 12.49 10.35
N MET A 380 14.90 12.26 11.29
CA MET A 380 14.76 12.75 12.67
C MET A 380 14.76 14.29 12.73
N GLU A 381 15.49 14.94 11.83
CA GLU A 381 15.48 16.39 11.69
C GLU A 381 14.08 16.91 11.32
N GLU A 382 13.40 16.24 10.38
CA GLU A 382 12.04 16.60 9.96
C GLU A 382 11.03 16.42 11.09
N ALA A 383 11.08 15.28 11.78
CA ALA A 383 10.22 15.02 12.93
C ALA A 383 10.47 16.05 14.05
N ASN A 384 11.71 16.45 14.27
CA ASN A 384 12.05 17.41 15.32
C ASN A 384 11.57 18.84 15.02
N GLU A 385 11.57 19.24 13.75
CA GLU A 385 11.15 20.59 13.33
C GLU A 385 9.63 20.73 13.21
N LEU A 386 8.95 19.70 12.69
CA LEU A 386 7.52 19.79 12.35
C LEU A 386 6.59 19.22 13.42
N ALA A 387 7.03 18.20 14.16
CA ALA A 387 6.10 17.40 14.95
C ALA A 387 5.82 18.02 16.32
N THR A 388 4.54 18.05 16.69
CA THR A 388 4.11 18.30 18.07
C THR A 388 4.35 17.06 18.93
N ARG A 389 4.09 15.88 18.37
CA ARG A 389 4.31 14.58 19.00
C ARG A 389 5.01 13.65 18.01
N VAL A 390 5.91 12.83 18.51
CA VAL A 390 6.62 11.80 17.74
C VAL A 390 6.23 10.44 18.31
N ALA A 391 5.83 9.53 17.43
CA ALA A 391 5.61 8.12 17.73
C ALA A 391 6.68 7.30 17.00
N ILE A 392 7.48 6.56 17.76
CA ILE A 392 8.54 5.69 17.23
C ILE A 392 7.97 4.28 17.10
N MET A 393 8.09 3.69 15.92
CA MET A 393 7.45 2.42 15.57
C MET A 393 8.46 1.41 15.00
N SER A 394 8.30 0.14 15.39
CA SER A 394 8.85 -1.04 14.72
C SER A 394 7.85 -2.19 14.85
N LYS A 395 6.96 -2.33 13.86
CA LYS A 395 5.72 -3.16 13.86
C LYS A 395 4.70 -2.76 14.92
N ARG A 396 5.14 -2.43 16.13
CA ARG A 396 4.38 -1.84 17.25
C ARG A 396 4.93 -0.45 17.57
N ILE A 397 4.19 0.33 18.35
CA ILE A 397 4.71 1.58 18.92
C ILE A 397 5.69 1.22 20.04
N LEU A 398 6.89 1.81 19.99
CA LEU A 398 7.96 1.61 20.97
C LEU A 398 8.10 2.79 21.93
N ALA A 399 7.76 4.00 21.47
CA ALA A 399 7.72 5.18 22.31
C ALA A 399 6.81 6.24 21.70
N ILE A 400 6.19 7.08 22.53
CA ILE A 400 5.37 8.20 22.11
C ILE A 400 5.48 9.39 23.07
N GLY A 401 5.64 10.58 22.51
CA GLY A 401 5.70 11.80 23.32
C GLY A 401 6.08 13.02 22.51
N THR A 402 6.28 14.16 23.19
CA THR A 402 6.94 15.30 22.56
C THR A 402 8.43 14.99 22.33
N SER A 403 9.08 15.71 21.42
CA SER A 403 10.53 15.55 21.21
C SER A 403 11.34 15.78 22.50
N GLN A 404 10.89 16.70 23.36
CA GLN A 404 11.49 16.96 24.66
C GLN A 404 11.25 15.81 25.65
N ASP A 405 10.03 15.26 25.69
CA ASP A 405 9.71 14.13 26.56
C ASP A 405 10.52 12.88 26.21
N LEU A 406 10.63 12.58 24.92
CA LEU A 406 11.39 11.45 24.42
C LEU A 406 12.88 11.60 24.74
N ARG A 407 13.43 12.81 24.56
CA ARG A 407 14.82 13.11 24.98
C ARG A 407 15.00 12.94 26.48
N LYS A 408 14.08 13.45 27.30
CA LYS A 408 14.20 13.33 28.75
C LYS A 408 14.17 11.89 29.24
N ARG A 409 13.38 11.02 28.59
CA ARG A 409 13.18 9.61 29.00
C ARG A 409 14.23 8.67 28.45
N TYR A 410 14.65 8.85 27.20
CA TYR A 410 15.46 7.88 26.47
C TYR A 410 16.83 8.42 26.05
N SER A 411 17.07 9.73 26.14
CA SER A 411 18.35 10.29 25.68
C SER A 411 19.49 9.84 26.57
N ASN A 412 19.29 9.54 27.86
CA ASN A 412 20.24 9.03 28.87
C ASN A 412 21.70 9.53 28.79
N VAL A 413 21.94 10.63 28.08
CA VAL A 413 23.24 11.02 27.56
C VAL A 413 23.20 12.50 27.21
N TYR A 414 24.27 13.22 27.52
CA TYR A 414 24.51 14.60 27.09
C TYR A 414 25.49 14.64 25.93
N ASP A 415 25.17 15.46 24.94
CA ASP A 415 26.02 15.76 23.80
C ASP A 415 26.80 17.04 24.09
N VAL A 416 28.12 16.95 24.05
CA VAL A 416 29.03 18.04 24.38
C VAL A 416 29.87 18.38 23.16
N HIS A 417 29.76 19.64 22.74
CA HIS A 417 30.52 20.19 21.63
C HIS A 417 31.48 21.25 22.14
N LEU A 418 32.77 21.03 21.93
CA LEU A 418 33.86 21.94 22.30
C LEU A 418 34.46 22.57 21.06
N VAL A 419 34.66 23.88 21.10
CA VAL A 419 35.30 24.65 20.03
C VAL A 419 36.58 25.27 20.58
N LEU A 420 37.73 24.87 20.04
CA LEU A 420 39.03 25.43 20.37
C LEU A 420 39.13 26.88 19.87
N GLY A 421 39.88 27.72 20.57
CA GLY A 421 40.12 29.12 20.18
C GLY A 421 40.91 29.28 18.87
N THR A 422 41.64 28.24 18.46
CA THR A 422 42.41 28.19 17.22
C THR A 422 41.63 27.62 16.02
N ALA A 423 40.36 27.22 16.21
CA ALA A 423 39.52 26.67 15.14
C ALA A 423 39.24 27.73 14.05
N PRO A 424 39.24 27.37 12.74
CA PRO A 424 39.34 26.03 12.17
C PRO A 424 40.78 25.49 12.00
N GLY A 425 41.81 26.25 12.36
CA GLY A 425 43.23 25.97 12.13
C GLY A 425 43.97 25.28 13.28
N SER A 426 43.25 24.66 14.22
CA SER A 426 43.85 24.00 15.38
C SER A 426 44.80 22.87 14.99
N THR A 427 45.91 22.76 15.71
CA THR A 427 46.88 21.68 15.43
C THR A 427 46.35 20.33 15.96
N PRO A 428 46.74 19.20 15.35
CA PRO A 428 46.34 17.87 15.85
C PRO A 428 46.74 17.63 17.32
N ALA A 429 47.85 18.24 17.77
CA ALA A 429 48.31 18.14 19.15
C ALA A 429 47.38 18.85 20.15
N GLU A 430 46.81 20.00 19.78
CA GLU A 430 45.82 20.71 20.60
C GLU A 430 44.54 19.89 20.76
N ILE A 431 44.05 19.30 19.66
CA ILE A 431 42.86 18.43 19.66
C ILE A 431 43.12 17.21 20.56
N GLN A 432 44.28 16.57 20.43
CA GLN A 432 44.64 15.39 21.21
C GLN A 432 44.81 15.70 22.71
N ASN A 433 45.31 16.88 23.08
CA ASN A 433 45.34 17.32 24.48
C ASN A 433 43.93 17.43 25.07
N VAL A 434 42.99 18.02 24.35
CA VAL A 434 41.59 18.13 24.78
C VAL A 434 40.95 16.75 24.88
N GLU A 435 41.13 15.86 23.90
CA GLU A 435 40.63 14.49 23.96
C GLU A 435 41.18 13.71 25.17
N THR A 436 42.48 13.84 25.44
CA THR A 436 43.14 13.16 26.57
C THR A 436 42.57 13.64 27.89
N TRP A 437 42.37 14.96 28.03
CA TRP A 437 41.73 15.53 29.21
C TRP A 437 40.29 15.05 29.37
N VAL A 438 39.49 15.03 28.29
CA VAL A 438 38.10 14.54 28.33
C VAL A 438 38.07 13.07 28.77
N ARG A 439 38.96 12.21 28.29
CA ARG A 439 39.05 10.80 28.73
C ARG A 439 39.44 10.65 30.20
N GLN A 440 40.23 11.56 30.74
CA GLN A 440 40.61 11.55 32.16
C GLN A 440 39.46 12.00 33.06
N VAL A 441 38.75 13.06 32.69
CA VAL A 441 37.67 13.65 33.50
C VAL A 441 36.36 12.89 33.35
N PHE A 442 36.06 12.40 32.14
CA PHE A 442 34.86 11.66 31.77
C PHE A 442 35.25 10.31 31.13
N PRO A 443 35.63 9.30 31.93
CA PRO A 443 36.11 8.01 31.42
C PRO A 443 35.05 7.21 30.65
N GLU A 444 33.76 7.52 30.85
CA GLU A 444 32.63 6.90 30.15
C GLU A 444 32.23 7.66 28.86
N ALA A 445 32.98 8.70 28.47
CA ALA A 445 32.66 9.49 27.28
C ALA A 445 33.00 8.74 25.99
N SER A 446 32.06 8.72 25.04
CA SER A 446 32.29 8.26 23.67
C SER A 446 32.50 9.45 22.74
N PHE A 447 33.55 9.42 21.93
CA PHE A 447 33.86 10.46 20.95
C PHE A 447 33.23 10.12 19.59
N ASP A 448 32.80 11.16 18.87
CA ASP A 448 32.46 10.99 17.45
C ASP A 448 33.74 10.76 16.64
N ALA A 449 33.66 9.93 15.59
CA ALA A 449 34.83 9.45 14.84
C ALA A 449 35.53 10.55 14.01
N VAL A 450 34.98 11.77 13.93
CA VAL A 450 35.43 12.83 13.02
C VAL A 450 35.52 14.17 13.77
N ASN A 451 36.70 14.48 14.30
CA ASN A 451 37.02 15.81 14.82
C ASN A 451 37.63 16.66 13.69
N LEU A 452 36.92 17.71 13.27
CA LEU A 452 37.32 18.57 12.14
C LEU A 452 37.73 19.95 12.64
N GLY A 453 38.95 20.37 12.29
CA GLY A 453 39.39 21.77 12.42
C GLY A 453 39.23 22.37 13.82
N GLY A 454 39.56 21.64 14.88
CA GLY A 454 39.48 22.17 16.26
C GLY A 454 38.07 22.14 16.88
N GLN A 455 37.16 21.35 16.31
CA GLN A 455 35.89 20.99 16.94
C GLN A 455 35.97 19.57 17.49
N VAL A 456 35.66 19.41 18.78
CA VAL A 456 35.66 18.12 19.46
C VAL A 456 34.25 17.84 19.96
N ARG A 457 33.68 16.71 19.54
CA ARG A 457 32.34 16.29 19.97
C ARG A 457 32.40 14.95 20.69
N PHE A 458 31.76 14.90 21.85
CA PHE A 458 31.69 13.70 22.65
C PHE A 458 30.37 13.63 23.43
N VAL A 459 30.09 12.43 23.91
CA VAL A 459 28.80 12.01 24.38
C VAL A 459 28.99 11.41 25.77
N VAL A 460 28.34 11.97 26.79
CA VAL A 460 28.52 11.61 28.20
C VAL A 460 27.24 10.99 28.77
N PRO A 461 27.26 9.72 29.23
CA PRO A 461 26.08 9.09 29.79
C PRO A 461 25.62 9.75 31.09
N VAL A 462 24.30 9.84 31.26
CA VAL A 462 23.66 10.34 32.48
C VAL A 462 23.55 9.20 33.47
N ARG A 463 24.28 9.31 34.59
CA ARG A 463 24.08 8.40 35.71
C ARG A 463 22.67 8.59 36.28
N THR A 464 21.87 7.54 36.24
CA THR A 464 20.58 7.44 36.95
C THR A 464 20.86 7.33 38.45
N GLY A 465 21.07 8.48 39.07
CA GLY A 465 21.33 8.59 40.50
C GLY A 465 21.76 10.02 40.83
N VAL A 466 21.16 10.58 41.88
CA VAL A 466 21.69 11.80 42.51
C VAL A 466 23.13 11.48 42.91
N SER A 467 24.12 12.24 42.41
CA SER A 467 25.48 12.15 42.98
C SER A 467 25.40 12.31 44.49
N GLN A 468 26.29 11.70 45.26
CA GLN A 468 26.32 11.81 46.73
C GLN A 468 26.24 13.27 47.25
N ASP A 469 26.54 14.26 46.40
CA ASP A 469 26.47 15.71 46.65
C ASP A 469 25.15 16.43 46.26
N GLY A 470 24.10 15.74 45.80
CA GLY A 470 22.82 16.40 45.45
C GLY A 470 22.81 17.20 44.13
N ARG A 471 23.92 17.20 43.37
CA ARG A 471 24.06 17.98 42.12
C ARG A 471 23.66 17.17 40.88
N SER A 472 23.04 17.84 39.90
CA SER A 472 22.71 17.25 38.59
C SER A 472 23.98 17.04 37.74
N THR A 473 24.00 15.98 36.93
CA THR A 473 25.12 15.63 36.05
C THR A 473 25.50 16.78 35.10
N VAL A 474 24.51 17.53 34.59
CA VAL A 474 24.72 18.72 33.74
C VAL A 474 25.51 19.79 34.48
N ARG A 475 25.15 20.05 35.74
CA ARG A 475 25.80 21.10 36.54
C ARG A 475 27.26 20.76 36.78
N ARG A 476 27.55 19.50 37.14
CA ARG A 476 28.94 19.02 37.28
C ARG A 476 29.71 19.18 35.97
N LEU A 477 29.08 18.85 34.84
CA LEU A 477 29.71 18.92 33.53
C LEU A 477 30.03 20.37 33.12
N MET A 478 29.08 21.30 33.31
CA MET A 478 29.29 22.73 33.05
C MET A 478 30.32 23.35 34.00
N GLU A 479 30.25 23.07 35.31
CA GLU A 479 31.22 23.59 36.29
C GLU A 479 32.65 23.14 35.95
N THR A 480 32.83 21.87 35.58
CA THR A 480 34.14 21.32 35.23
C THR A 480 34.70 21.92 33.93
N LEU A 481 33.84 22.09 32.92
CA LEU A 481 34.22 22.71 31.65
C LEU A 481 34.58 24.18 31.81
N GLU A 482 33.83 24.94 32.61
CA GLU A 482 34.10 26.36 32.85
C GLU A 482 35.43 26.56 33.60
N GLN A 483 35.72 25.72 34.61
CA GLN A 483 36.96 25.77 35.37
C GLN A 483 38.21 25.54 34.50
N HIS A 484 38.10 24.68 33.48
CA HIS A 484 39.23 24.31 32.61
C HIS A 484 39.22 25.00 31.25
N LYS A 485 38.29 25.95 31.03
CA LYS A 485 38.10 26.62 29.73
C LYS A 485 39.35 27.33 29.24
N THR A 486 39.99 28.12 30.10
CA THR A 486 41.21 28.87 29.79
C THR A 486 42.43 27.96 29.66
N SER A 487 42.55 26.94 30.51
CA SER A 487 43.67 25.98 30.46
C SER A 487 43.65 25.10 29.21
N LEU A 488 42.46 24.78 28.69
CA LEU A 488 42.29 23.96 27.48
C LEU A 488 42.27 24.79 26.18
N GLY A 489 42.34 26.12 26.27
CA GLY A 489 42.28 27.00 25.10
C GLY A 489 40.93 26.95 24.37
N LEU A 490 39.83 26.73 25.09
CA LEU A 490 38.48 26.65 24.51
C LEU A 490 37.88 28.05 24.31
N ALA A 491 37.38 28.34 23.11
CA ALA A 491 36.59 29.54 22.86
C ALA A 491 35.17 29.39 23.42
N HIS A 492 34.49 28.31 23.02
CA HIS A 492 33.10 28.03 23.36
C HIS A 492 32.87 26.56 23.64
N TYR A 493 31.93 26.27 24.53
CA TYR A 493 31.39 24.92 24.72
C TYR A 493 29.87 24.98 24.63
N THR A 494 29.26 23.88 24.18
CA THR A 494 27.82 23.69 24.15
C THR A 494 27.51 22.35 24.78
N VAL A 495 26.57 22.34 25.73
CA VAL A 495 26.06 21.12 26.35
C VAL A 495 24.60 21.01 25.98
N GLY A 496 24.27 20.01 25.16
CA GLY A 496 22.91 19.70 24.74
C GLY A 496 22.45 18.36 25.30
N MET A 497 21.13 18.18 25.39
CA MET A 497 20.58 16.82 25.45
C MET A 497 20.85 16.12 24.12
N GLY A 498 20.95 14.79 24.14
CA GLY A 498 21.09 14.02 22.92
C GLY A 498 20.00 14.32 21.90
N THR A 499 20.36 14.14 20.64
CA THR A 499 19.47 14.36 19.50
C THR A 499 18.32 13.34 19.48
N LEU A 500 17.26 13.65 18.74
CA LEU A 500 16.17 12.69 18.52
C LEU A 500 16.66 11.40 17.82
N GLU A 501 17.76 11.50 17.06
CA GLU A 501 18.47 10.38 16.46
C GLU A 501 19.09 9.46 17.52
N MET A 502 19.80 9.99 18.52
CA MET A 502 20.32 9.18 19.62
C MET A 502 19.21 8.50 20.43
N VAL A 503 18.11 9.21 20.68
CA VAL A 503 16.91 8.63 21.31
C VAL A 503 16.37 7.47 20.50
N PHE A 504 16.23 7.64 19.18
CA PHE A 504 15.77 6.60 18.29
C PHE A 504 16.70 5.38 18.33
N LEU A 505 18.01 5.56 18.24
CA LEU A 505 18.99 4.48 18.29
C LEU A 505 18.92 3.73 19.63
N ASN A 506 18.82 4.44 20.76
CA ASN A 506 18.69 3.81 22.07
C ASN A 506 17.43 2.95 22.16
N ILE A 507 16.28 3.47 21.73
CA ILE A 507 15.00 2.73 21.73
C ILE A 507 15.08 1.49 20.83
N MET A 508 15.70 1.60 19.66
CA MET A 508 15.87 0.45 18.74
C MET A 508 16.79 -0.62 19.32
N ARG A 509 17.88 -0.22 20.00
CA ARG A 509 18.82 -1.13 20.67
C ARG A 509 18.17 -1.85 21.85
N GLU A 510 17.35 -1.16 22.65
CA GLU A 510 16.59 -1.77 23.75
C GLU A 510 15.50 -2.73 23.26
N SER A 511 14.98 -2.51 22.04
CA SER A 511 13.87 -3.28 21.47
C SER A 511 14.29 -4.53 20.68
N ASP A 512 15.58 -4.90 20.69
CA ASP A 512 16.15 -6.06 19.97
C ASP A 512 15.81 -6.10 18.47
N VAL A 513 15.69 -4.92 17.85
CA VAL A 513 15.49 -4.78 16.40
C VAL A 513 16.88 -4.70 15.75
N PRO A 514 17.33 -5.73 15.00
CA PRO A 514 18.61 -5.64 14.31
C PRO A 514 18.52 -4.51 13.27
N GLU A 515 19.46 -3.57 13.34
CA GLU A 515 19.69 -2.62 12.26
C GLU A 515 19.98 -3.41 10.99
N VAL A 516 19.13 -3.27 9.98
CA VAL A 516 19.42 -3.80 8.65
C VAL A 516 20.42 -2.84 8.01
N GLU A 517 21.71 -3.03 8.29
CA GLU A 517 22.76 -2.52 7.41
C GLU A 517 22.54 -3.13 6.02
N GLU A 518 22.27 -2.28 5.05
CA GLU A 518 21.99 -2.65 3.67
C GLU A 518 23.28 -3.10 2.96
N LYS A 519 23.76 -4.31 3.27
CA LYS A 519 24.71 -5.01 2.39
C LYS A 519 23.91 -5.54 1.21
N VAL A 520 23.90 -4.78 0.11
CA VAL A 520 23.41 -5.21 -1.20
C VAL A 520 24.19 -6.46 -1.63
N LYS A 521 23.68 -7.65 -1.30
CA LYS A 521 24.08 -8.90 -1.94
C LYS A 521 23.28 -9.00 -3.22
N MET A 522 23.91 -8.64 -4.34
CA MET A 522 23.37 -9.00 -5.65
C MET A 522 23.30 -10.54 -5.77
N PRO A 523 22.16 -11.11 -6.19
CA PRO A 523 22.08 -12.55 -6.46
C PRO A 523 22.98 -12.89 -7.67
N LEU A 524 23.81 -13.93 -7.49
CA LEU A 524 24.86 -14.40 -8.40
C LEU A 524 24.37 -15.00 -9.74
N TRP A 525 23.13 -14.72 -10.17
CA TRP A 525 22.49 -15.38 -11.30
C TRP A 525 21.99 -14.34 -12.29
N ARG A 526 22.91 -13.53 -12.82
CA ARG A 526 22.77 -12.78 -14.06
C ARG A 526 24.19 -12.43 -14.56
N TRP A 527 24.79 -13.42 -15.20
CA TRP A 527 25.76 -13.25 -16.28
C TRP A 527 25.24 -14.05 -17.46
#